data_AF-T1PNP7-F1
#
_entry.id   AF-T1PNP7-F1
#
_cell.length_a   1.000
_cell.length_b   1.000
_cell.length_c   1.000
_cell.angle_alpha   90.00
_cell.angle_beta   90.00
_cell.angle_gamma   90.00
#
_symmetry.space_group_name_H-M   'P 1'
#
loop_
_entity.id
_entity.type
_entity.pdbx_description
1 polymer ?
#
loop_
_entity_poly.entity_id
_entity_poly.type
_entity_poly.pdbx_seq_one_letter_code
_entity_poly.pdbx_strand_id
1 'polypeptide(L)'
;MGLSIAAAVAFGYVNIYVTSPHPENLITLFEFVLKGFDALEYQEHTDYTIIRSTNPDYKKAIIRINITRSNRQTIQYIAPNDTHLLNAADLLLIDEAAAIPLPLVKKMIGPYLIFMASTINGYEGTGRSLSLKLISQLQKENSAPPPIKLDESIRYTQGDDIESWLINLLCLDATSTVPNISSGCPTPDACELYYIDRDALFSYHKAAESFLHRLVSIYVSSHYKNSPNDLQMMSDAPAHHLFCLLGPIQRKDQLPEILVVIQVALEGEISSQTITDSLGR
;
A
#
# COMPACT_ATOMS: atom_id res chain seq x y z
N MET A 1 -4.35 -16.00 -3.04
CA MET A 1 -4.48 -15.61 -4.45
C MET A 1 -4.11 -16.74 -5.41
N GLY A 2 -2.86 -17.21 -5.47
CA GLY A 2 -2.46 -18.29 -6.40
C GLY A 2 -3.29 -19.58 -6.26
N LEU A 3 -3.47 -20.09 -5.04
CA LEU A 3 -4.33 -21.26 -4.78
C LEU A 3 -5.81 -21.02 -5.18
N SER A 4 -6.30 -19.79 -5.02
CA SER A 4 -7.67 -19.40 -5.40
C SER A 4 -7.86 -19.46 -6.92
N ILE A 5 -6.84 -19.13 -7.71
CA ILE A 5 -6.85 -19.28 -9.17
C ILE A 5 -6.90 -20.76 -9.55
N ALA A 6 -6.08 -21.61 -8.90
CA ALA A 6 -6.10 -23.05 -9.17
C ALA A 6 -7.48 -23.66 -8.86
N ALA A 7 -8.11 -23.24 -7.76
CA ALA A 7 -9.49 -23.62 -7.45
C ALA A 7 -10.49 -23.10 -8.50
N ALA A 8 -10.37 -21.86 -8.95
CA ALA A 8 -11.24 -21.31 -10.00
C ALA A 8 -11.15 -22.11 -11.32
N VAL A 9 -9.96 -22.58 -11.68
CA VAL A 9 -9.79 -23.52 -12.82
C VAL A 9 -10.57 -24.81 -12.57
N ALA A 10 -10.47 -25.40 -11.38
CA ALA A 10 -11.22 -26.61 -11.02
C ALA A 10 -12.75 -26.40 -11.03
N PHE A 11 -13.22 -25.19 -10.69
CA PHE A 11 -14.63 -24.79 -10.77
C PHE A 11 -15.11 -24.51 -12.20
N GLY A 12 -14.22 -24.51 -13.21
CA GLY A 12 -14.58 -24.40 -14.62
C GLY A 12 -14.52 -23.00 -15.22
N TYR A 13 -13.89 -22.02 -14.55
CA TYR A 13 -13.63 -20.70 -15.14
C TYR A 13 -12.67 -20.82 -16.33
N VAL A 14 -13.00 -20.20 -17.47
CA VAL A 14 -12.26 -20.40 -18.73
C VAL A 14 -11.16 -19.37 -18.89
N ASN A 15 -11.49 -18.09 -18.86
CA ASN A 15 -10.53 -17.01 -19.02
C ASN A 15 -10.28 -16.31 -17.69
N ILE A 16 -9.15 -16.65 -17.07
CA ILE A 16 -8.71 -16.05 -15.80
C ILE A 16 -7.55 -15.10 -16.09
N TYR A 17 -7.73 -13.82 -15.82
CA TYR A 17 -6.70 -12.82 -16.01
C TYR A 17 -6.16 -12.30 -14.69
N VAL A 18 -4.86 -12.02 -14.66
CA VAL A 18 -4.16 -11.50 -13.49
C VAL A 18 -3.47 -10.20 -13.89
N THR A 19 -3.62 -9.18 -13.07
CA THR A 19 -2.99 -7.88 -13.24
C THR A 19 -2.27 -7.49 -11.97
N SER A 20 -1.08 -6.94 -12.11
CA SER A 20 -0.27 -6.37 -11.03
C SER A 20 0.47 -5.12 -11.57
N PRO A 21 0.95 -4.23 -10.70
CA PRO A 21 1.77 -3.11 -11.14
C PRO A 21 3.03 -3.58 -11.88
N HIS A 22 3.68 -4.62 -11.38
CA HIS A 22 4.92 -5.19 -11.93
C HIS A 22 4.81 -6.72 -12.06
N PRO A 23 5.26 -7.34 -13.17
CA PRO A 23 5.16 -8.78 -13.38
C PRO A 23 5.95 -9.63 -12.38
N GLU A 24 7.02 -9.08 -11.79
CA GLU A 24 7.86 -9.81 -10.82
C GLU A 24 7.07 -10.26 -9.59
N ASN A 25 6.08 -9.46 -9.15
CA ASN A 25 5.22 -9.80 -8.03
C ASN A 25 4.42 -11.08 -8.26
N LEU A 26 4.24 -11.48 -9.52
CA LEU A 26 3.43 -12.64 -9.89
C LEU A 26 4.22 -13.95 -9.93
N ILE A 27 5.54 -13.93 -9.77
CA ILE A 27 6.36 -15.15 -9.76
C ILE A 27 5.85 -16.10 -8.68
N THR A 28 5.73 -15.60 -7.44
CA THR A 28 5.19 -16.37 -6.31
C THR A 28 3.73 -16.74 -6.54
N LEU A 29 2.92 -15.83 -7.08
CA LEU A 29 1.51 -16.11 -7.37
C LEU A 29 1.36 -17.32 -8.30
N PHE A 30 2.11 -17.37 -9.41
CA PHE A 30 2.08 -18.50 -10.33
C PHE A 30 2.71 -19.77 -9.74
N GLU A 31 3.74 -19.67 -8.89
CA GLU A 31 4.25 -20.84 -8.16
C GLU A 31 3.15 -21.51 -7.31
N PHE A 32 2.33 -20.71 -6.62
CA PHE A 32 1.19 -21.23 -5.86
C PHE A 32 0.03 -21.72 -6.73
N VAL A 33 -0.12 -21.23 -7.97
CA VAL A 33 -1.03 -21.85 -8.95
C VAL A 33 -0.56 -23.26 -9.27
N LEU A 34 0.73 -23.45 -9.56
CA LEU A 34 1.30 -24.75 -9.88
C LEU A 34 1.20 -25.72 -8.70
N LYS A 35 1.49 -25.29 -7.47
CA LYS A 35 1.28 -26.11 -6.26
C LYS A 35 -0.19 -26.51 -6.08
N GLY A 36 -1.12 -25.63 -6.45
CA GLY A 36 -2.55 -25.95 -6.46
C GLY A 36 -2.90 -27.00 -7.52
N PHE A 37 -2.27 -26.93 -8.70
CA PHE A 37 -2.40 -27.95 -9.75
C PHE A 37 -1.82 -29.30 -9.34
N ASP A 38 -0.66 -29.32 -8.68
CA ASP A 38 -0.09 -30.55 -8.11
C ASP A 38 -1.05 -31.21 -7.13
N ALA A 39 -1.68 -30.43 -6.25
CA ALA A 39 -2.67 -30.92 -5.28
C ALA A 39 -3.98 -31.40 -5.94
N LEU A 40 -4.29 -30.92 -7.14
CA LEU A 40 -5.44 -31.34 -7.97
C LEU A 40 -5.06 -32.42 -9.00
N GLU A 41 -3.85 -32.96 -8.92
CA GLU A 41 -3.32 -34.00 -9.80
C GLU A 41 -3.30 -33.60 -11.29
N TYR A 42 -3.05 -32.33 -11.60
CA TYR A 42 -2.80 -31.87 -12.97
C TYR A 42 -1.33 -32.12 -13.34
N GLN A 43 -1.07 -32.61 -14.55
CA GLN A 43 0.29 -32.89 -15.03
C GLN A 43 0.78 -31.85 -16.05
N GLU A 44 1.99 -31.34 -15.85
CA GLU A 44 2.64 -30.47 -16.85
C GLU A 44 2.86 -31.21 -18.17
N HIS A 45 2.70 -30.50 -19.29
CA HIS A 45 2.80 -30.99 -20.68
C HIS A 45 1.70 -31.97 -21.11
N THR A 46 0.91 -32.52 -20.19
CA THR A 46 -0.28 -33.32 -20.52
C THR A 46 -1.56 -32.50 -20.32
N ASP A 47 -1.74 -31.95 -19.13
CA ASP A 47 -2.94 -31.20 -18.75
C ASP A 47 -2.80 -29.69 -18.91
N TYR A 48 -1.57 -29.17 -18.79
CA TYR A 48 -1.31 -27.75 -18.98
C TYR A 48 0.09 -27.47 -19.55
N THR A 49 0.25 -26.28 -20.14
CA THR A 49 1.52 -25.78 -20.69
C THR A 49 1.79 -24.37 -20.17
N ILE A 50 3.04 -24.13 -19.78
CA ILE A 50 3.49 -22.84 -19.24
C ILE A 50 4.19 -22.04 -20.36
N ILE A 51 3.79 -20.79 -20.52
CA ILE A 51 4.42 -19.82 -21.41
C ILE A 51 5.08 -18.74 -20.55
N ARG A 52 6.39 -18.60 -20.74
CA ARG A 52 7.22 -17.60 -20.05
C ARG A 52 7.49 -16.41 -20.96
N SER A 53 7.71 -15.25 -20.37
CA SER A 53 8.07 -14.05 -21.13
C SER A 53 9.44 -14.21 -21.81
N THR A 54 9.53 -13.70 -23.03
CA THR A 54 10.78 -13.50 -23.77
C THR A 54 11.44 -12.16 -23.46
N ASN A 55 10.77 -11.25 -22.76
CA ASN A 55 11.31 -9.94 -22.41
C ASN A 55 12.37 -10.09 -21.29
N PRO A 56 13.62 -9.61 -21.50
CA PRO A 56 14.66 -9.59 -20.47
C PRO A 56 14.22 -8.90 -19.17
N ASP A 57 13.43 -7.83 -19.29
CA ASP A 57 12.95 -7.03 -18.15
C ASP A 57 12.05 -7.82 -17.21
N TYR A 58 11.43 -8.89 -17.71
CA TYR A 58 10.50 -9.72 -16.94
C TYR A 58 11.16 -10.98 -16.37
N LYS A 59 12.50 -11.10 -16.42
CA LYS A 59 13.28 -12.19 -15.79
C LYS A 59 12.69 -13.61 -16.02
N LYS A 60 12.17 -13.88 -17.22
CA LYS A 60 11.48 -15.14 -17.59
C LYS A 60 10.23 -15.47 -16.74
N ALA A 61 9.54 -14.45 -16.22
CA ALA A 61 8.28 -14.61 -15.50
C ALA A 61 7.24 -15.37 -16.34
N ILE A 62 6.38 -16.13 -15.66
CA ILE A 62 5.26 -16.82 -16.29
C ILE A 62 4.25 -15.76 -16.71
N ILE A 63 3.90 -15.73 -18.00
CA ILE A 63 2.93 -14.77 -18.55
C ILE A 63 1.60 -15.44 -18.86
N ARG A 64 1.60 -16.74 -19.13
CA ARG A 64 0.38 -17.47 -19.49
C ARG A 64 0.52 -18.95 -19.18
N ILE A 65 -0.57 -19.56 -18.75
CA ILE A 65 -0.72 -21.00 -18.58
C ILE A 65 -1.96 -21.42 -19.37
N ASN A 66 -1.80 -22.35 -20.31
CA ASN A 66 -2.92 -22.95 -21.04
C ASN A 66 -3.22 -24.32 -20.44
N ILE A 67 -4.48 -24.57 -20.09
CA ILE A 67 -4.95 -25.83 -19.52
C ILE A 67 -5.89 -26.50 -20.52
N THR A 68 -5.75 -27.82 -20.69
CA THR A 68 -6.48 -28.62 -21.69
C THR A 68 -7.11 -29.90 -21.13
N ARG A 69 -7.03 -30.17 -19.82
CA ARG A 69 -7.51 -31.41 -19.19
C ARG A 69 -8.97 -31.73 -19.50
N SER A 70 -9.88 -30.79 -19.25
CA SER A 70 -11.32 -30.97 -19.44
C SER A 70 -11.83 -30.01 -20.51
N ASN A 71 -11.65 -28.72 -20.24
CA ASN A 71 -11.95 -27.63 -21.16
C ASN A 71 -10.68 -26.83 -21.44
N ARG A 72 -10.67 -26.10 -22.55
CA ARG A 72 -9.60 -25.12 -22.81
C ARG A 72 -9.76 -23.94 -21.86
N GLN A 73 -8.87 -23.82 -20.89
CA GLN A 73 -8.83 -22.72 -19.94
C GLN A 73 -7.49 -22.00 -20.06
N THR A 74 -7.48 -20.70 -19.75
CA THR A 74 -6.29 -19.86 -19.85
C THR A 74 -6.16 -19.02 -18.59
N ILE A 75 -4.97 -19.07 -17.98
CA ILE A 75 -4.54 -18.09 -16.99
C ILE A 75 -3.54 -17.17 -17.67
N GLN A 76 -3.75 -15.86 -17.67
CA GLN A 76 -2.86 -14.93 -18.36
C GLN A 76 -2.61 -13.65 -17.55
N TYR A 77 -1.36 -13.21 -17.52
CA TYR A 77 -1.00 -11.88 -17.06
C TYR A 77 -1.38 -10.83 -18.10
N ILE A 78 -2.09 -9.80 -17.66
CA ILE A 78 -2.45 -8.63 -18.45
C ILE A 78 -1.90 -7.39 -17.74
N ALA A 79 -1.10 -6.60 -18.47
CA ALA A 79 -0.57 -5.37 -17.94
C ALA A 79 -1.70 -4.38 -17.63
N PRO A 80 -1.57 -3.54 -16.59
CA PRO A 80 -2.63 -2.62 -16.20
C PRO A 80 -3.16 -1.71 -17.32
N ASN A 81 -2.31 -1.37 -18.29
CA ASN A 81 -2.66 -0.48 -19.40
C ASN A 81 -3.50 -1.16 -20.49
N ASP A 82 -3.49 -2.49 -20.57
CA ASP A 82 -4.11 -3.26 -21.65
C ASP A 82 -5.55 -3.70 -21.30
N THR A 83 -6.36 -2.74 -20.82
CA THR A 83 -7.73 -3.03 -20.34
C THR A 83 -8.66 -3.58 -21.43
N HIS A 84 -8.34 -3.36 -22.70
CA HIS A 84 -9.11 -3.86 -23.84
C HIS A 84 -9.13 -5.39 -23.93
N LEU A 85 -8.10 -6.07 -23.43
CA LEU A 85 -8.02 -7.54 -23.40
C LEU A 85 -8.94 -8.14 -22.34
N LEU A 86 -9.37 -7.36 -21.35
CA LEU A 86 -10.16 -7.84 -20.22
C LEU A 86 -11.63 -8.15 -20.59
N ASN A 87 -12.10 -7.73 -21.77
CA ASN A 87 -13.49 -7.98 -22.20
C ASN A 87 -13.83 -9.47 -22.34
N ALA A 88 -12.82 -10.32 -22.56
CA ALA A 88 -12.99 -11.77 -22.66
C ALA A 88 -12.82 -12.50 -21.32
N ALA A 89 -12.57 -11.76 -20.22
CA ALA A 89 -12.33 -12.34 -18.91
C ALA A 89 -13.63 -12.87 -18.29
N ASP A 90 -13.55 -14.04 -17.66
CA ASP A 90 -14.59 -14.53 -16.75
C ASP A 90 -14.26 -14.17 -15.30
N LEU A 91 -12.96 -14.11 -14.98
CA LEU A 91 -12.42 -13.77 -13.68
C LEU A 91 -11.18 -12.89 -13.85
N LEU A 92 -11.17 -11.73 -13.19
CA LEU A 92 -10.01 -10.84 -13.10
C LEU A 92 -9.47 -10.81 -11.67
N LEU A 93 -8.18 -11.01 -11.50
CA LEU A 93 -7.48 -10.82 -10.24
C LEU A 93 -6.55 -9.62 -10.34
N ILE A 94 -6.75 -8.64 -9.47
CA ILE A 94 -5.91 -7.44 -9.36
C ILE A 94 -5.10 -7.56 -8.08
N ASP A 95 -3.81 -7.81 -8.22
CA ASP A 95 -2.86 -7.85 -7.12
C ASP A 95 -2.25 -6.46 -6.89
N GLU A 96 -2.04 -6.10 -5.63
CA GLU A 96 -1.62 -4.75 -5.22
C GLU A 96 -2.47 -3.62 -5.81
N ALA A 97 -3.79 -3.79 -5.76
CA ALA A 97 -4.76 -2.89 -6.39
C ALA A 97 -4.61 -1.42 -5.95
N ALA A 98 -4.23 -1.17 -4.69
CA ALA A 98 -4.06 0.19 -4.18
C ALA A 98 -2.79 0.91 -4.70
N ALA A 99 -1.86 0.19 -5.32
CA ALA A 99 -0.72 0.78 -6.02
C ALA A 99 -1.07 1.24 -7.45
N ILE A 100 -2.16 0.72 -8.02
CA ILE A 100 -2.62 1.07 -9.37
C ILE A 100 -3.47 2.35 -9.30
N PRO A 101 -3.24 3.34 -10.20
CA PRO A 101 -4.04 4.56 -10.23
C PRO A 101 -5.54 4.26 -10.38
N LEU A 102 -6.37 4.91 -9.56
CA LEU A 102 -7.83 4.68 -9.54
C LEU A 102 -8.50 4.78 -10.93
N PRO A 103 -8.17 5.75 -11.81
CA PRO A 103 -8.80 5.81 -13.13
C PRO A 103 -8.56 4.55 -13.96
N LEU A 104 -7.42 3.87 -13.74
CA LEU A 104 -7.08 2.63 -14.43
C LEU A 104 -7.82 1.45 -13.81
N VAL A 105 -7.90 1.37 -12.48
CA VAL A 105 -8.71 0.37 -11.77
C VAL A 105 -10.17 0.46 -12.20
N LYS A 106 -10.75 1.67 -12.30
CA LYS A 106 -12.12 1.87 -12.78
C LYS A 106 -12.35 1.36 -14.21
N LYS A 107 -11.35 1.47 -15.09
CA LYS A 107 -11.42 0.92 -16.45
C LYS A 107 -11.35 -0.61 -16.50
N MET A 108 -10.81 -1.24 -15.47
CA MET A 108 -10.76 -2.70 -15.32
C MET A 108 -12.03 -3.28 -14.69
N ILE A 109 -12.94 -2.45 -14.19
CA ILE A 109 -14.21 -2.93 -13.65
C ILE A 109 -15.14 -3.21 -14.82
N GLY A 110 -15.53 -4.48 -14.96
CA GLY A 110 -16.41 -4.96 -16.02
C GLY A 110 -17.49 -5.93 -15.48
N PRO A 111 -18.27 -6.57 -16.37
CA PRO A 111 -19.39 -7.45 -16.01
C PRO A 111 -18.95 -8.85 -15.54
N TYR A 112 -17.68 -9.06 -15.24
CA TYR A 112 -17.08 -10.32 -14.79
C TYR A 112 -16.73 -10.29 -13.30
N LEU A 113 -16.39 -11.44 -12.73
CA LEU A 113 -15.99 -11.52 -11.33
C LEU A 113 -14.59 -10.90 -11.14
N ILE A 114 -14.42 -10.09 -10.10
CA ILE A 114 -13.16 -9.40 -9.82
C ILE A 114 -12.72 -9.69 -8.39
N PHE A 115 -11.50 -10.19 -8.23
CA PHE A 115 -10.81 -10.26 -6.95
C PHE A 115 -9.75 -9.17 -6.87
N MET A 116 -9.81 -8.36 -5.82
CA MET A 116 -8.81 -7.34 -5.54
C MET A 116 -8.06 -7.71 -4.27
N ALA A 117 -6.74 -7.76 -4.36
CA ALA A 117 -5.85 -7.88 -3.22
C ALA A 117 -5.05 -6.59 -3.05
N SER A 118 -4.84 -6.18 -1.81
CA SER A 118 -3.99 -5.05 -1.47
C SER A 118 -3.45 -5.24 -0.07
N THR A 119 -2.25 -4.73 0.15
CA THR A 119 -1.66 -4.60 1.47
C THR A 119 -2.18 -3.34 2.18
N ILE A 120 -2.35 -3.45 3.49
CA ILE A 120 -2.61 -2.35 4.42
C ILE A 120 -1.48 -2.37 5.46
N ASN A 121 -1.12 -1.22 6.04
CA ASN A 121 -0.17 -1.13 7.16
C ASN A 121 1.14 -1.92 6.97
N GLY A 122 2.11 -1.33 6.29
CA GLY A 122 3.43 -1.92 6.05
C GLY A 122 4.31 -0.97 5.26
N TYR A 123 5.60 -1.31 5.09
CA TYR A 123 6.57 -0.44 4.41
C TYR A 123 6.18 -0.09 2.96
N GLU A 124 5.42 -0.96 2.28
CA GLU A 124 4.86 -0.73 0.94
C GLU A 124 3.44 -0.15 0.96
N GLY A 125 2.74 -0.21 2.11
CA GLY A 125 1.33 0.14 2.28
C GLY A 125 1.07 1.50 2.93
N THR A 126 2.08 2.15 3.52
CA THR A 126 1.97 3.50 4.09
C THR A 126 1.70 4.53 2.98
N GLY A 127 0.51 5.12 2.98
CA GLY A 127 0.03 6.07 1.95
C GLY A 127 -1.10 5.57 1.07
N ARG A 128 -1.45 4.28 1.20
CA ARG A 128 -2.52 3.69 0.40
C ARG A 128 -3.91 3.86 1.01
N SER A 129 -4.03 4.56 2.15
CA SER A 129 -5.31 4.81 2.82
C SER A 129 -6.32 5.50 1.92
N LEU A 130 -5.87 6.40 1.03
CA LEU A 130 -6.75 7.05 0.06
C LEU A 130 -7.22 6.06 -1.00
N SER A 131 -6.30 5.31 -1.61
CA SER A 131 -6.62 4.25 -2.58
C SER A 131 -7.57 3.20 -2.00
N LEU A 132 -7.37 2.81 -0.73
CA LEU A 132 -8.25 1.86 -0.03
C LEU A 132 -9.63 2.44 0.25
N LYS A 133 -9.74 3.72 0.64
CA LYS A 133 -11.04 4.40 0.76
C LYS A 133 -11.79 4.42 -0.57
N LEU A 134 -11.08 4.67 -1.65
CA LEU A 134 -11.65 4.71 -3.01
C LEU A 134 -12.07 3.30 -3.49
N ILE A 135 -11.28 2.27 -3.18
CA ILE A 135 -11.65 0.87 -3.45
C ILE A 135 -12.87 0.47 -2.61
N SER A 136 -12.95 0.89 -1.34
CA SER A 136 -14.12 0.66 -0.49
C SER A 136 -15.38 1.37 -1.01
N GLN A 137 -15.23 2.57 -1.57
CA GLN A 137 -16.33 3.26 -2.25
C GLN A 137 -16.79 2.48 -3.48
N LEU A 138 -15.85 1.99 -4.30
CA LEU A 138 -16.17 1.14 -5.46
C LEU A 138 -16.88 -0.16 -5.07
N GLN A 139 -16.49 -0.78 -3.96
CA GLN A 139 -17.19 -1.95 -3.42
C GLN A 139 -18.64 -1.64 -3.08
N LYS A 140 -18.91 -0.49 -2.44
CA LYS A 140 -20.28 -0.05 -2.12
C LYS A 140 -21.10 0.24 -3.39
N GLU A 141 -20.51 0.94 -4.35
CA GLU A 141 -21.17 1.26 -5.63
C GLU A 141 -21.56 0.00 -6.42
N ASN A 142 -20.74 -1.06 -6.33
CA ASN A 142 -20.97 -2.33 -7.03
C ASN A 142 -21.63 -3.41 -6.16
N SER A 143 -22.14 -3.06 -4.97
CA SER A 143 -22.76 -4.01 -4.02
C SER A 143 -21.89 -5.25 -3.75
N ALA A 144 -20.57 -5.06 -3.70
CA ALA A 144 -19.62 -6.13 -3.45
C ALA A 144 -19.72 -6.64 -1.99
N PRO A 145 -19.34 -7.91 -1.73
CA PRO A 145 -19.26 -8.44 -0.38
C PRO A 145 -18.30 -7.63 0.51
N PRO A 146 -18.45 -7.70 1.85
CA PRO A 146 -17.47 -7.10 2.74
C PRO A 146 -16.07 -7.69 2.49
N PRO A 147 -15.01 -6.87 2.60
CA PRO A 147 -13.65 -7.33 2.36
C PRO A 147 -13.22 -8.36 3.40
N ILE A 148 -12.48 -9.37 2.96
CA ILE A 148 -11.82 -10.35 3.83
C ILE A 148 -10.46 -9.77 4.23
N LYS A 149 -10.21 -9.71 5.54
CA LYS A 149 -8.93 -9.24 6.10
C LYS A 149 -8.07 -10.44 6.49
N LEU A 150 -6.80 -10.42 6.09
CA LEU A 150 -5.81 -11.43 6.47
C LEU A 150 -4.81 -10.75 7.41
N ASP A 151 -4.89 -11.05 8.70
CA ASP A 151 -4.07 -10.44 9.75
C ASP A 151 -3.02 -11.40 10.35
N GLU A 152 -3.17 -12.70 10.14
CA GLU A 152 -2.23 -13.70 10.66
C GLU A 152 -0.97 -13.77 9.79
N SER A 153 0.20 -13.56 10.40
CA SER A 153 1.49 -13.72 9.73
C SER A 153 1.83 -15.19 9.53
N ILE A 154 2.36 -15.51 8.35
CA ILE A 154 2.88 -16.84 8.04
C ILE A 154 4.37 -17.00 8.38
N ARG A 155 5.07 -15.90 8.68
CA ARG A 155 6.54 -15.89 8.89
C ARG A 155 6.94 -15.90 10.35
N TYR A 156 6.10 -15.32 11.20
CA TYR A 156 6.36 -15.14 12.63
C TYR A 156 5.05 -15.31 13.39
N THR A 157 5.16 -15.53 14.69
CA THR A 157 4.03 -15.74 15.58
C THR A 157 3.24 -14.46 15.79
N GLN A 158 1.93 -14.60 16.03
CA GLN A 158 1.09 -13.48 16.40
C GLN A 158 1.55 -12.82 17.70
N GLY A 159 1.63 -11.49 17.72
CA GLY A 159 2.06 -10.73 18.89
C GLY A 159 3.58 -10.71 19.08
N ASP A 160 4.35 -10.71 17.99
CA ASP A 160 5.79 -10.56 18.05
C ASP A 160 6.16 -9.15 18.58
N ASP A 161 6.93 -9.11 19.66
CA ASP A 161 7.36 -7.87 20.31
C ASP A 161 8.26 -7.02 19.40
N ILE A 162 9.08 -7.66 18.55
CA ILE A 162 9.97 -6.98 17.61
C ILE A 162 9.16 -6.34 16.48
N GLU A 163 8.16 -7.06 15.97
CA GLU A 163 7.23 -6.50 14.99
C GLU A 163 6.49 -5.28 15.58
N SER A 164 5.96 -5.43 16.79
CA SER A 164 5.25 -4.36 17.49
C SER A 164 6.14 -3.14 17.72
N TRP A 165 7.39 -3.37 18.14
CA TRP A 165 8.39 -2.30 18.28
C TRP A 165 8.69 -1.62 16.95
N LEU A 166 8.90 -2.38 15.87
CA LEU A 166 9.23 -1.84 14.55
C LEU A 166 8.07 -1.04 13.95
N ILE A 167 6.84 -1.52 14.08
CA ILE A 167 5.63 -0.84 13.63
C ILE A 167 5.47 0.51 14.34
N ASN A 168 5.72 0.53 15.65
CA ASN A 168 5.66 1.76 16.44
C ASN A 168 6.78 2.73 16.05
N LEU A 169 8.03 2.25 15.98
CA LEU A 169 9.18 3.08 15.62
C LEU A 169 9.03 3.75 14.25
N LEU A 170 8.54 3.00 13.26
CA LEU A 170 8.33 3.51 11.90
C LEU A 170 6.95 4.13 11.70
N CYS A 171 6.15 4.29 12.76
CA CYS A 171 4.81 4.88 12.72
C CYS A 171 3.89 4.25 11.64
N LEU A 172 4.02 2.95 11.36
CA LEU A 172 3.30 2.30 10.24
C LEU A 172 1.80 2.21 10.48
N ASP A 173 1.38 2.23 11.76
CA ASP A 173 -0.04 2.18 12.18
C ASP A 173 -0.57 3.55 12.66
N ALA A 174 0.00 4.63 12.14
CA ALA A 174 -0.36 6.00 12.55
C ALA A 174 -1.85 6.32 12.35
N THR A 175 -2.54 5.70 11.38
CA THR A 175 -3.95 6.00 11.11
C THR A 175 -4.95 5.31 12.05
N SER A 176 -4.56 4.21 12.71
CA SER A 176 -5.45 3.49 13.65
C SER A 176 -5.33 4.02 15.08
N THR A 177 -4.19 4.63 15.41
CA THR A 177 -3.82 5.06 16.77
C THR A 177 -4.20 6.49 17.08
N VAL A 178 -4.53 7.30 16.08
CA VAL A 178 -4.88 8.71 16.26
C VAL A 178 -6.39 8.88 16.48
N PRO A 179 -6.83 9.44 17.63
CA PRO A 179 -8.25 9.66 17.88
C PRO A 179 -8.83 10.64 16.84
N ASN A 180 -10.02 10.34 16.34
CA ASN A 180 -10.75 11.23 15.43
C ASN A 180 -10.97 12.59 16.09
N ILE A 181 -10.83 13.65 15.28
CA ILE A 181 -11.08 15.06 15.62
C ILE A 181 -12.47 15.16 16.27
N SER A 182 -12.53 15.23 17.60
CA SER A 182 -13.78 15.18 18.37
C SER A 182 -14.45 16.54 18.51
N SER A 183 -13.67 17.61 18.39
CA SER A 183 -14.10 19.00 18.34
C SER A 183 -14.00 19.46 16.90
N GLY A 184 -15.11 19.88 16.28
CA GLY A 184 -15.10 20.35 14.89
C GLY A 184 -13.96 21.34 14.58
N CYS A 185 -13.55 21.40 13.31
CA CYS A 185 -12.41 22.22 12.90
C CYS A 185 -12.62 23.70 13.28
N PRO A 186 -11.71 24.32 14.04
CA PRO A 186 -11.79 25.73 14.39
C PRO A 186 -11.69 26.63 13.15
N THR A 187 -12.13 27.88 13.26
CA THR A 187 -11.97 28.87 12.19
C THR A 187 -10.48 29.10 11.90
N PRO A 188 -10.05 29.25 10.63
CA PRO A 188 -8.65 29.44 10.28
C PRO A 188 -7.95 30.58 11.03
N ASP A 189 -8.68 31.66 11.37
CA ASP A 189 -8.16 32.81 12.11
C ASP A 189 -7.77 32.49 13.57
N ALA A 190 -8.26 31.39 14.13
CA ALA A 190 -7.94 30.93 15.47
C ALA A 190 -6.81 29.90 15.50
N CYS A 191 -6.27 29.55 14.32
CA CYS A 191 -5.19 28.59 14.18
C CYS A 191 -3.86 29.32 14.00
N GLU A 192 -2.81 28.80 14.62
CA GLU A 192 -1.47 29.37 14.52
C GLU A 192 -0.50 28.33 13.97
N LEU A 193 0.47 28.81 13.18
CA LEU A 193 1.52 27.98 12.60
C LEU A 193 2.73 27.95 13.53
N TYR A 194 3.13 26.76 13.94
CA TYR A 194 4.27 26.54 14.82
C TYR A 194 5.43 25.91 14.06
N TYR A 195 6.64 26.41 14.30
CA TYR A 195 7.87 25.75 13.88
C TYR A 195 8.18 24.58 14.84
N ILE A 196 8.47 23.42 14.29
CA ILE A 196 8.76 22.21 15.08
C ILE A 196 10.27 22.02 15.20
N ASP A 197 10.74 21.93 16.44
CA ASP A 197 12.10 21.49 16.73
C ASP A 197 12.20 19.97 16.53
N ARG A 198 13.02 19.57 15.56
CA ARG A 198 13.22 18.17 15.19
C ARG A 198 13.96 17.37 16.24
N ASP A 199 14.90 17.99 16.94
CA ASP A 199 15.68 17.30 17.98
C ASP A 199 14.76 16.93 19.15
N ALA A 200 13.82 17.83 19.48
CA ALA A 200 12.77 17.56 20.46
C ALA A 200 11.76 16.52 19.96
N LEU A 201 11.38 16.58 18.67
CA LEU A 201 10.43 15.65 18.06
C LEU A 201 10.96 14.20 18.06
N PHE A 202 12.23 14.00 17.70
CA PHE A 202 12.86 12.68 17.61
C PHE A 202 13.59 12.27 18.91
N SER A 203 13.23 12.87 20.05
CA SER A 203 13.82 12.58 21.36
C SER A 203 13.39 11.25 21.99
N TYR A 204 12.48 10.51 21.34
CA TYR A 204 11.86 9.28 21.85
C TYR A 204 11.11 9.44 23.19
N HIS A 205 10.74 10.68 23.55
CA HIS A 205 9.90 10.94 24.70
C HIS A 205 8.43 10.60 24.39
N LYS A 206 7.69 10.04 25.35
CA LYS A 206 6.29 9.57 25.16
C LYS A 206 5.36 10.60 24.51
N ALA A 207 5.48 11.87 24.90
CA ALA A 207 4.69 12.96 24.31
C ALA A 207 5.13 13.31 22.88
N ALA A 208 6.44 13.24 22.61
CA ALA A 208 7.01 13.49 21.28
C ALA A 208 6.62 12.37 20.31
N GLU A 209 6.69 11.11 20.72
CA GLU A 209 6.21 9.95 19.96
C GLU A 209 4.71 10.08 19.63
N SER A 210 3.89 10.44 20.62
CA SER A 210 2.45 10.64 20.39
C SER A 210 2.18 11.78 19.39
N PHE A 211 3.00 12.83 19.40
CA PHE A 211 2.91 13.93 18.44
C PHE A 211 3.40 13.52 17.05
N LEU A 212 4.51 12.77 16.98
CA LEU A 212 5.08 12.23 15.74
C LEU A 212 4.07 11.29 15.05
N HIS A 213 3.44 10.38 15.79
CA HIS A 213 2.38 9.52 15.26
C HIS A 213 1.21 10.31 14.65
N ARG A 214 0.77 11.40 15.30
CA ARG A 214 -0.26 12.30 14.73
C ARG A 214 0.20 12.96 13.44
N LEU A 215 1.42 13.47 13.44
CA LEU A 215 2.04 14.13 12.30
C LEU A 215 2.19 13.17 11.11
N VAL A 216 2.70 11.97 11.34
CA VAL A 216 2.84 10.91 10.32
C VAL A 216 1.47 10.43 9.83
N SER A 217 0.47 10.33 10.70
CA SER A 217 -0.90 9.99 10.29
C SER A 217 -1.43 10.97 9.24
N ILE A 218 -1.16 12.27 9.41
CA ILE A 218 -1.56 13.30 8.44
C ILE A 218 -0.81 13.12 7.12
N TYR A 219 0.50 12.90 7.14
CA TYR A 219 1.28 12.61 5.93
C TYR A 219 0.76 11.38 5.18
N VAL A 220 0.57 10.28 5.90
CA VAL A 220 0.06 9.02 5.36
C VAL A 220 -1.32 9.19 4.75
N SER A 221 -2.18 9.99 5.39
CA SER A 221 -3.54 10.23 4.90
C SER A 221 -3.61 11.15 3.68
N SER A 222 -2.63 12.06 3.52
CA SER A 222 -2.65 13.11 2.50
C SER A 222 -1.90 12.72 1.22
N HIS A 223 -0.84 11.93 1.32
CA HIS A 223 -0.01 11.54 0.18
C HIS A 223 -0.36 10.15 -0.36
N TYR A 224 -0.40 10.03 -1.69
CA TYR A 224 -0.72 8.80 -2.42
C TYR A 224 0.32 7.67 -2.23
N LYS A 225 1.56 8.03 -1.90
CA LYS A 225 2.66 7.10 -1.69
C LYS A 225 3.60 7.69 -0.65
N ASN A 226 3.86 6.93 0.42
CA ASN A 226 4.89 7.26 1.40
C ASN A 226 5.86 6.09 1.50
N SER A 227 7.05 6.37 1.99
CA SER A 227 8.08 5.39 2.31
C SER A 227 8.51 5.59 3.76
N PRO A 228 8.83 4.51 4.52
CA PRO A 228 9.46 4.68 5.83
C PRO A 228 10.75 5.50 5.80
N ASN A 229 11.44 5.54 4.65
CA ASN A 229 12.64 6.36 4.46
C ASN A 229 12.35 7.87 4.57
N ASP A 230 11.09 8.30 4.41
CA ASP A 230 10.71 9.70 4.54
C ASP A 230 10.90 10.19 5.99
N LEU A 231 10.69 9.32 6.99
CA LEU A 231 11.00 9.61 8.39
C LEU A 231 12.49 9.84 8.60
N GLN A 232 13.33 8.98 8.00
CA GLN A 232 14.78 9.13 8.06
C GLN A 232 15.24 10.43 7.40
N MET A 233 14.68 10.77 6.23
CA MET A 233 14.99 12.03 5.55
C MET A 233 14.59 13.23 6.42
N MET A 234 13.43 13.18 7.08
CA MET A 234 12.99 14.25 7.98
C MET A 234 13.92 14.42 9.20
N SER A 235 14.43 13.33 9.76
CA SER A 235 15.34 13.37 10.92
C SER A 235 16.75 13.81 10.55
N ASP A 236 17.28 13.35 9.41
CA ASP A 236 18.69 13.46 9.05
C ASP A 236 19.01 14.75 8.28
N ALA A 237 18.19 15.10 7.29
CA ALA A 237 18.57 16.13 6.33
C ALA A 237 18.37 17.54 6.93
N PRO A 238 19.44 18.32 7.18
CA PRO A 238 19.37 19.52 7.99
C PRO A 238 18.54 20.65 7.37
N ALA A 239 18.43 20.67 6.04
CA ALA A 239 17.67 21.66 5.28
C ALA A 239 16.14 21.47 5.38
N HIS A 240 15.66 20.37 5.97
CA HIS A 240 14.24 20.13 6.15
C HIS A 240 13.71 20.80 7.42
N HIS A 241 12.68 21.61 7.24
CA HIS A 241 11.96 22.30 8.29
C HIS A 241 10.51 21.85 8.32
N LEU A 242 9.99 21.65 9.52
CA LEU A 242 8.62 21.20 9.75
C LEU A 242 7.82 22.31 10.43
N PHE A 243 6.65 22.59 9.88
CA PHE A 243 5.68 23.50 10.45
C PHE A 243 4.35 22.78 10.65
N CYS A 244 3.71 23.01 11.79
CA CYS A 244 2.40 22.45 12.09
C CYS A 244 1.40 23.57 12.35
N LEU A 245 0.27 23.54 11.65
CA LEU A 245 -0.88 24.38 11.98
C LEU A 245 -1.65 23.70 13.11
N LEU A 246 -1.71 24.36 14.25
CA LEU A 246 -2.36 23.83 15.45
C LEU A 246 -3.68 24.55 15.70
N GLY A 247 -4.68 23.80 16.16
CA GLY A 247 -5.90 24.40 16.71
C GLY A 247 -5.61 25.16 18.02
N PRO A 248 -6.55 26.01 18.48
CA PRO A 248 -6.35 26.81 19.69
C PRO A 248 -6.15 25.90 20.91
N ILE A 249 -5.07 26.15 21.66
CA ILE A 249 -4.68 25.32 22.80
C ILE A 249 -5.63 25.61 23.97
N GLN A 250 -6.65 24.76 24.13
CA GLN A 250 -7.66 24.92 25.19
C GLN A 250 -7.16 24.47 26.57
N ARG A 251 -6.27 23.46 26.62
CA ARG A 251 -5.71 22.89 27.86
C ARG A 251 -4.22 22.63 27.70
N LYS A 252 -3.41 23.11 28.65
CA LYS A 252 -1.96 22.91 28.65
C LYS A 252 -1.52 21.45 28.86
N ASP A 253 -2.39 20.64 29.46
CA ASP A 253 -2.10 19.22 29.78
C ASP A 253 -2.42 18.26 28.63
N GLN A 254 -2.92 18.76 27.49
CA GLN A 254 -3.25 17.96 26.32
C GLN A 254 -2.34 18.30 25.15
N LEU A 255 -1.93 17.27 24.41
CA LEU A 255 -1.21 17.46 23.15
C LEU A 255 -2.11 18.23 22.18
N PRO A 256 -1.60 19.31 21.57
CA PRO A 256 -2.37 20.09 20.63
C PRO A 256 -2.80 19.25 19.43
N GLU A 257 -3.90 19.65 18.83
CA GLU A 257 -4.43 19.02 17.64
C GLU A 257 -3.70 19.57 16.41
N ILE A 258 -3.10 18.66 15.63
CA ILE A 258 -2.41 19.00 14.39
C ILE A 258 -3.45 18.97 13.28
N LEU A 259 -3.66 20.11 12.62
CA LEU A 259 -4.64 20.23 11.53
C LEU A 259 -3.96 20.12 10.17
N VAL A 260 -2.79 20.75 10.01
CA VAL A 260 -2.00 20.74 8.78
C VAL A 260 -0.53 20.59 9.14
N VAL A 261 0.20 19.80 8.35
CA VAL A 261 1.65 19.68 8.43
C VAL A 261 2.25 20.19 7.12
N ILE A 262 3.26 21.04 7.22
CA ILE A 262 4.00 21.59 6.09
C ILE A 262 5.47 21.23 6.25
N GLN A 263 6.03 20.58 5.24
CA GLN A 263 7.46 20.32 5.14
C GLN A 263 8.06 21.27 4.10
N VAL A 264 9.13 21.96 4.48
CA VAL A 264 9.88 22.84 3.58
C VAL A 264 11.33 22.35 3.55
N ALA A 265 11.89 22.21 2.36
CA ALA A 265 13.32 22.01 2.17
C ALA A 265 13.92 23.32 1.70
N LEU A 266 14.92 23.85 2.42
CA LEU A 266 15.72 24.96 1.94
C LEU A 266 16.68 24.43 0.86
N GLU A 267 16.61 25.00 -0.34
CA GLU A 267 17.44 24.62 -1.49
C GLU A 267 18.01 25.89 -2.13
N GLY A 268 19.32 25.89 -2.46
CA GLY A 268 20.00 27.04 -3.08
C GLY A 268 21.22 27.55 -2.30
N GLU A 269 21.47 28.87 -2.35
CA GLU A 269 22.62 29.58 -1.74
C GLU A 269 22.62 29.56 -0.20
N ILE A 270 22.59 28.37 0.39
CA ILE A 270 22.76 28.17 1.83
C ILE A 270 24.21 28.48 2.17
N SER A 271 24.41 29.34 3.17
CA SER A 271 25.77 29.75 3.56
C SER A 271 26.61 28.52 3.94
N SER A 272 27.87 28.49 3.52
CA SER A 272 28.79 27.38 3.82
C SER A 272 28.91 27.15 5.34
N GLN A 273 28.74 28.20 6.14
CA GLN A 273 28.70 28.13 7.61
C GLN A 273 27.50 27.28 8.08
N THR A 274 26.31 27.55 7.58
CA THR A 274 25.08 26.79 7.89
C THR A 274 25.20 25.33 7.48
N ILE A 275 25.86 25.05 6.35
CA ILE A 275 26.12 23.67 5.88
C ILE A 275 27.10 22.97 6.84
N THR A 276 28.15 23.65 7.29
CA THR A 276 29.18 23.07 8.18
C THR A 276 28.63 22.83 9.59
N ASP A 277 27.85 23.77 10.13
CA ASP A 277 27.19 23.63 11.44
C ASP A 277 26.14 22.50 11.42
N SER A 278 25.55 22.26 10.25
CA SER A 278 24.58 21.18 10.04
C SER A 278 25.23 19.81 9.84
N LEU A 279 26.39 19.73 9.16
CA LEU A 279 27.16 18.50 8.93
C LEU A 279 28.05 18.12 10.11
N GLY A 280 28.30 19.04 11.04
CA GLY A 280 29.06 18.79 12.27
C GLY A 280 28.30 18.01 13.35
N ARG A 281 27.12 17.48 13.02
CA ARG A 281 26.32 16.56 13.84
C ARG A 281 26.62 15.10 13.48
#